data_AF-A0A964DBD3-F1
#
_entry.id   AF-A0A964DBD3-F1
#
_cell.length_a   1.000
_cell.length_b   1.000
_cell.length_c   1.000
_cell.angle_alpha   90.00
_cell.angle_beta   90.00
_cell.angle_gamma   90.00
#
_symmetry.space_group_name_H-M   'P 1'
#
loop_
_entity.id
_entity.type
_entity.pdbx_description
1 polymer ?
#
loop_
_entity_poly.entity_id
_entity_poly.type
_entity_poly.pdbx_seq_one_letter_code
_entity_poly.pdbx_strand_id
1 'polypeptide(L)'
;MIKREQVLEFLRLMQETDGGFTGTDLSDLAEILGVTSRGLRWRLSNWMKTDKEFSQFIYLGKEKHPITLFEFFKIDHELRENPIKVKKGIYGDIQEERKLRNQKPLAESTFYRHVKQEALLIYCSETDNWFKSKDIPFPEDYSLEKNRESLQTIFTFSDLKTYGGAKIDAICQRLTKAKEAFSIYNVDAKSILSRNIIP
;
A
#
# COMPACT_ATOMS: atom_id res chain seq x y z
N MET A 1 -37.51 12.65 16.69
CA MET A 1 -37.90 12.59 15.26
C MET A 1 -36.64 12.83 14.44
N ILE A 2 -36.33 11.98 13.45
CA ILE A 2 -35.10 12.11 12.65
C ILE A 2 -35.22 13.36 11.76
N LYS A 3 -34.39 14.38 12.01
CA LYS A 3 -34.39 15.63 11.23
C LYS A 3 -33.64 15.39 9.92
N ARG A 4 -34.29 15.70 8.78
CA ARG A 4 -33.75 15.43 7.43
C ARG A 4 -32.47 16.23 7.18
N GLU A 5 -32.48 17.51 7.55
CA GLU A 5 -31.41 18.48 7.30
C GLU A 5 -30.12 18.07 8.02
N GLN A 6 -30.23 17.60 9.27
CA GLN A 6 -29.07 17.15 10.04
C GLN A 6 -28.41 15.91 9.42
N VAL A 7 -29.22 14.96 8.91
CA VAL A 7 -28.68 13.78 8.23
C VAL A 7 -28.04 14.18 6.89
N LEU A 8 -28.64 15.13 6.17
CA LEU A 8 -28.10 15.62 4.90
C LEU A 8 -26.73 16.30 5.09
N GLU A 9 -26.61 17.17 6.08
CA GLU A 9 -25.36 17.88 6.39
C GLU A 9 -24.25 16.92 6.81
N PHE A 10 -24.58 15.92 7.65
CA PHE A 10 -23.65 14.87 8.02
C PHE A 10 -23.15 14.07 6.80
N LEU A 11 -24.05 13.67 5.90
CA LEU A 11 -23.68 12.90 4.72
C LEU A 11 -22.83 13.71 3.73
N ARG A 12 -23.08 15.03 3.60
CA ARG A 12 -22.21 15.93 2.83
C ARG A 12 -20.81 15.96 3.40
N LEU A 13 -20.68 16.13 4.72
CA LEU A 13 -19.39 16.12 5.40
C LEU A 13 -18.63 14.81 5.12
N MET A 14 -19.28 13.65 5.31
CA MET A 14 -18.66 12.35 5.05
C MET A 14 -18.27 12.14 3.58
N GLN A 15 -19.10 12.64 2.65
CA GLN A 15 -18.81 12.59 1.22
C GLN A 15 -17.59 13.42 0.85
N GLU A 16 -17.42 14.61 1.46
CA GLU A 16 -16.27 15.49 1.24
C GLU A 16 -14.99 15.00 1.91
N THR A 17 -15.09 14.46 3.14
CA THR A 17 -13.92 14.01 3.91
C THR A 17 -13.41 12.64 3.50
N ASP A 18 -14.33 11.70 3.24
CA ASP A 18 -14.03 10.27 3.11
C ASP A 18 -14.51 9.66 1.80
N GLY A 19 -15.17 10.45 0.93
CA GLY A 19 -15.73 9.98 -0.34
C GLY A 19 -17.04 9.19 -0.20
N GLY A 20 -17.61 9.13 1.01
CA GLY A 20 -18.87 8.43 1.30
C GLY A 20 -19.03 8.13 2.78
N PHE A 21 -20.11 7.44 3.15
CA PHE A 21 -20.46 7.14 4.54
C PHE A 21 -20.51 5.63 4.81
N THR A 22 -20.31 5.24 6.07
CA THR A 22 -20.23 3.84 6.52
C THR A 22 -21.33 3.48 7.52
N GLY A 23 -21.48 2.18 7.81
CA GLY A 23 -22.41 1.69 8.82
C GLY A 23 -22.05 2.14 10.24
N THR A 24 -20.77 2.34 10.51
CA THR A 24 -20.24 2.95 11.74
C THR A 24 -20.67 4.41 11.84
N ASP A 25 -20.49 5.21 10.79
CA ASP A 25 -20.87 6.63 10.78
C ASP A 25 -22.38 6.81 11.04
N LEU A 26 -23.21 5.92 10.49
CA LEU A 26 -24.65 5.90 10.76
C LEU A 26 -24.99 5.46 12.19
N SER A 27 -24.17 4.64 12.82
CA SER A 27 -24.39 4.22 14.20
C SER A 27 -24.07 5.37 15.15
N ASP A 28 -22.96 6.08 14.90
CA ASP A 28 -22.55 7.26 15.64
C ASP A 28 -23.58 8.39 15.48
N LEU A 29 -24.05 8.63 14.25
CA LEU A 29 -25.11 9.62 13.99
C LEU A 29 -26.42 9.25 14.69
N ALA A 30 -26.77 7.96 14.73
CA ALA A 30 -27.98 7.51 15.42
C ALA A 30 -27.89 7.77 16.94
N GLU A 31 -26.71 7.56 17.53
CA GLU A 31 -26.45 7.87 18.93
C GLU A 31 -26.59 9.37 19.22
N ILE A 32 -25.98 10.22 18.40
CA ILE A 32 -26.07 11.69 18.51
C ILE A 32 -27.52 12.17 18.41
N LEU A 33 -28.30 11.56 17.52
CA LEU A 33 -29.70 11.91 17.31
C LEU A 33 -30.67 11.26 18.33
N GLY A 34 -30.17 10.40 19.22
CA GLY A 34 -30.99 9.65 20.18
C GLY A 34 -31.99 8.70 19.52
N VAL A 35 -31.64 8.11 18.37
CA VAL A 35 -32.49 7.20 17.61
C VAL A 35 -31.84 5.82 17.43
N THR A 36 -32.64 4.82 17.05
CA THR A 36 -32.07 3.51 16.74
C THR A 36 -31.36 3.54 15.39
N SER A 37 -30.17 2.94 15.31
CA SER A 37 -29.40 2.80 14.07
C SER A 37 -30.20 2.10 12.97
N ARG A 38 -31.04 1.12 13.34
CA ARG A 38 -31.97 0.46 12.42
C ARG A 38 -33.02 1.42 11.86
N GLY A 39 -33.60 2.28 12.69
CA GLY A 39 -34.57 3.28 12.28
C GLY A 39 -33.95 4.33 11.34
N LEU A 40 -32.73 4.79 11.64
CA LEU A 40 -32.00 5.71 10.80
C LEU A 40 -31.67 5.10 9.43
N ARG A 41 -31.17 3.86 9.39
CA ARG A 41 -30.89 3.15 8.12
C ARG A 41 -32.14 2.98 7.26
N TRP A 42 -33.26 2.60 7.87
CA TRP A 42 -34.52 2.44 7.15
C TRP A 42 -35.00 3.77 6.56
N ARG A 43 -34.95 4.84 7.36
CA ARG A 43 -35.29 6.21 6.93
C ARG A 43 -34.39 6.67 5.78
N LEU A 44 -33.08 6.47 5.92
CA LEU A 44 -32.09 6.85 4.92
C LEU A 44 -32.27 6.06 3.63
N SER A 45 -32.52 4.74 3.71
CA SER A 45 -32.79 3.92 2.54
C SER A 45 -34.03 4.39 1.77
N ASN A 46 -35.05 4.89 2.48
CA ASN A 46 -36.20 5.50 1.84
C ASN A 46 -35.81 6.83 1.15
N TRP A 47 -35.10 7.72 1.86
CA TRP A 47 -34.64 8.99 1.28
C TRP A 47 -33.73 8.82 0.07
N MET A 48 -32.80 7.86 0.07
CA MET A 48 -31.95 7.58 -1.10
C MET A 48 -32.75 7.16 -2.35
N LYS A 49 -33.96 6.60 -2.18
CA LYS A 49 -34.84 6.22 -3.28
C LYS A 49 -35.78 7.35 -3.71
N THR A 50 -36.27 8.15 -2.78
CA THR A 50 -37.34 9.13 -3.02
C THR A 50 -36.84 10.56 -3.18
N ASP A 51 -35.65 10.86 -2.67
CA ASP A 51 -35.12 12.21 -2.52
C ASP A 51 -33.83 12.39 -3.32
N LYS A 52 -33.86 13.29 -4.31
CA LYS A 52 -32.72 13.56 -5.20
C LYS A 52 -31.49 14.10 -4.45
N GLU A 53 -31.67 14.76 -3.31
CA GLU A 53 -30.53 15.27 -2.55
C GLU A 53 -29.74 14.14 -1.88
N PHE A 54 -30.42 13.03 -1.55
CA PHE A 54 -29.80 11.86 -0.91
C PHE A 54 -29.28 10.83 -1.90
N SER A 55 -29.76 10.80 -3.14
CA SER A 55 -29.37 9.79 -4.13
C SER A 55 -27.91 9.86 -4.56
N GLN A 56 -27.23 10.98 -4.31
CA GLN A 56 -25.83 11.21 -4.68
C GLN A 56 -24.81 10.64 -3.67
N PHE A 57 -25.23 10.30 -2.45
CA PHE A 57 -24.30 9.87 -1.42
C PHE A 57 -23.90 8.40 -1.57
N ILE A 58 -22.63 8.11 -1.37
CA ILE A 58 -22.06 6.78 -1.59
C ILE A 58 -21.94 6.04 -0.26
N TYR A 59 -22.52 4.83 -0.19
CA TYR A 59 -22.34 3.92 0.94
C TYR A 59 -21.08 3.07 0.77
N LEU A 60 -20.12 3.19 1.69
CA LEU A 60 -18.81 2.53 1.61
C LEU A 60 -18.75 1.16 2.32
N GLY A 61 -19.85 0.74 2.96
CA GLY A 61 -19.93 -0.54 3.67
C GLY A 61 -20.08 -0.42 5.18
N LYS A 62 -19.92 -1.55 5.89
CA LYS A 62 -20.30 -1.66 7.31
C LYS A 62 -19.39 -0.89 8.25
N GLU A 63 -18.09 -0.89 7.98
CA GLU A 63 -17.06 -0.23 8.78
C GLU A 63 -16.22 0.69 7.88
N LYS A 64 -15.72 1.77 8.48
CA LYS A 64 -14.75 2.65 7.81
C LYS A 64 -13.52 1.84 7.46
N HIS A 65 -13.21 1.75 6.17
CA HIS A 65 -11.99 1.09 5.73
C HIS A 65 -10.82 1.82 6.38
N PRO A 66 -9.90 1.12 7.06
CA PRO A 66 -8.86 1.82 7.78
C PRO A 66 -7.88 2.53 6.84
N ILE A 67 -7.92 2.21 5.54
CA ILE A 67 -7.22 2.88 4.42
C ILE A 67 -8.24 3.65 3.57
N THR A 68 -7.93 4.90 3.28
CA THR A 68 -8.71 5.77 2.39
C THR A 68 -8.44 5.44 0.92
N LEU A 69 -9.35 5.82 0.02
CA LEU A 69 -9.16 5.64 -1.43
C LEU A 69 -7.89 6.34 -1.95
N PHE A 70 -7.57 7.53 -1.44
CA PHE A 70 -6.35 8.24 -1.82
C PHE A 70 -5.09 7.44 -1.46
N GLU A 71 -5.04 6.90 -0.25
CA GLU A 71 -3.92 6.08 0.20
C GLU A 71 -3.85 4.77 -0.57
N PHE A 72 -5.00 4.20 -0.95
CA PHE A 72 -5.05 3.04 -1.84
C PHE A 72 -4.40 3.34 -3.19
N PHE A 73 -4.80 4.42 -3.86
CA PHE A 73 -4.21 4.83 -5.13
C PHE A 73 -2.72 5.14 -5.00
N LYS A 74 -2.30 5.75 -3.89
CA LYS A 74 -0.88 6.02 -3.62
C LYS A 74 -0.10 4.71 -3.48
N ILE A 75 -0.62 3.74 -2.73
CA ILE A 75 0.01 2.42 -2.58
C ILE A 75 0.11 1.71 -3.93
N ASP A 76 -0.98 1.67 -4.71
CA ASP A 76 -0.99 1.04 -6.03
C ASP A 76 0.01 1.70 -6.98
N HIS A 77 -0.04 3.04 -7.11
CA HIS A 77 0.86 3.79 -7.97
C HIS A 77 2.34 3.56 -7.61
N GLU A 78 2.70 3.64 -6.34
CA GLU A 78 4.07 3.44 -5.87
C GLU A 78 4.57 2.01 -6.11
N LEU A 79 3.70 1.01 -5.98
CA LEU A 79 4.03 -0.38 -6.26
C LEU A 79 4.12 -0.68 -7.76
N ARG A 80 3.33 0.01 -8.60
CA ARG A 80 3.41 -0.13 -10.06
C ARG A 80 4.66 0.52 -10.64
N GLU A 81 4.98 1.74 -10.20
CA GLU A 81 6.16 2.48 -10.64
C GLU A 81 7.45 1.78 -10.19
N ASN A 82 7.50 1.37 -8.92
CA ASN A 82 8.65 0.69 -8.35
C ASN A 82 8.23 -0.49 -7.45
N PRO A 83 8.09 -1.68 -8.03
CA PRO A 83 7.63 -2.87 -7.30
C PRO A 83 8.60 -3.36 -6.20
N ILE A 84 9.86 -2.93 -6.24
CA ILE A 84 10.89 -3.24 -5.23
C ILE A 84 11.01 -2.14 -4.16
N LYS A 85 10.21 -1.07 -4.22
CA LYS A 85 10.21 0.02 -3.23
C LYS A 85 10.00 -0.55 -1.82
N VAL A 86 10.77 -0.03 -0.87
CA VAL A 86 10.68 -0.45 0.54
C VAL A 86 9.31 -0.06 1.08
N LYS A 87 8.46 -1.07 1.31
CA LYS A 87 7.08 -0.91 1.79
C LYS A 87 6.97 -0.08 3.07
N LYS A 88 7.95 -0.22 3.96
CA LYS A 88 8.06 0.57 5.19
C LYS A 88 8.18 2.08 4.90
N GLY A 89 8.85 2.46 3.81
CA GLY A 89 8.94 3.85 3.35
C GLY A 89 7.57 4.39 2.96
N ILE A 90 6.84 3.66 2.10
CA ILE A 90 5.47 4.03 1.68
C ILE A 90 4.53 4.17 2.90
N TYR A 91 4.63 3.25 3.85
CA TYR A 91 3.88 3.33 5.11
C TYR A 91 4.25 4.58 5.93
N GLY A 92 5.55 4.90 6.02
CA GLY A 92 6.03 6.11 6.67
C GLY A 92 5.43 7.37 6.04
N ASP A 93 5.49 7.48 4.72
CA ASP A 93 4.94 8.62 3.97
C ASP A 93 3.43 8.79 4.22
N ILE A 94 2.68 7.68 4.24
CA ILE A 94 1.23 7.70 4.55
C ILE A 94 0.99 8.14 6.00
N GLN A 95 1.80 7.70 6.95
CA GLN A 95 1.63 8.10 8.35
C GLN A 95 1.95 9.59 8.57
N GLU A 96 2.93 10.14 7.86
CA GLU A 96 3.20 11.58 7.90
C GLU A 96 2.05 12.39 7.30
N GLU A 97 1.50 11.95 6.17
CA GLU A 97 0.32 12.59 5.57
C GLU A 97 -0.90 12.54 6.48
N ARG A 98 -1.16 11.40 7.14
CA ARG A 98 -2.22 11.29 8.14
C ARG A 98 -2.03 12.24 9.30
N LYS A 99 -0.79 12.37 9.78
CA LYS A 99 -0.45 13.31 10.85
C LYS A 99 -0.72 14.75 10.43
N LEU A 100 -0.38 15.13 9.20
CA LEU A 100 -0.69 16.45 8.64
C LEU A 100 -2.20 16.70 8.53
N ARG A 101 -2.98 15.66 8.27
CA ARG A 101 -4.45 15.72 8.14
C ARG A 101 -5.20 15.48 9.46
N ASN A 102 -4.50 15.38 10.60
CA ASN A 102 -5.08 15.02 11.89
C ASN A 102 -5.93 13.73 11.87
N GLN A 103 -5.53 12.74 11.06
CA GLN A 103 -6.19 11.45 10.94
C GLN A 103 -5.60 10.42 11.90
N LYS A 104 -6.40 9.42 12.27
CA LYS A 104 -5.93 8.31 13.12
C LYS A 104 -4.82 7.51 12.40
N PRO A 105 -3.75 7.12 13.10
CA PRO A 105 -2.67 6.34 12.51
C PRO A 105 -3.19 5.09 11.80
N LEU A 106 -2.64 4.80 10.62
CA LEU A 106 -2.93 3.56 9.92
C LEU A 106 -2.31 2.40 10.70
N ALA A 107 -3.07 1.33 10.95
CA ALA A 107 -2.49 0.13 11.54
C ALA A 107 -1.55 -0.55 10.53
N GLU A 108 -0.36 -0.92 11.00
CA GLU A 108 0.68 -1.57 10.18
C GLU A 108 0.16 -2.88 9.55
N SER A 109 -0.58 -3.68 10.31
CA SER A 109 -1.20 -4.92 9.83
C SER A 109 -2.18 -4.67 8.67
N THR A 110 -2.98 -3.61 8.74
CA THR A 110 -3.90 -3.22 7.68
C THR A 110 -3.14 -2.80 6.43
N PHE A 111 -2.12 -1.95 6.58
CA PHE A 111 -1.27 -1.53 5.47
C PHE A 111 -0.68 -2.72 4.72
N TYR A 112 0.01 -3.62 5.44
CA TYR A 112 0.67 -4.76 4.80
C TYR A 112 -0.30 -5.77 4.20
N ARG A 113 -1.51 -5.89 4.76
CA ARG A 113 -2.57 -6.71 4.15
C ARG A 113 -2.95 -6.18 2.76
N HIS A 114 -3.16 -4.87 2.61
CA HIS A 114 -3.50 -4.27 1.32
C HIS A 114 -2.33 -4.31 0.33
N VAL A 115 -1.10 -3.98 0.77
CA VAL A 115 0.10 -4.11 -0.07
C VAL A 115 0.29 -5.54 -0.57
N LYS A 116 -0.06 -6.55 0.24
CA LYS A 116 0.00 -7.96 -0.19
C LYS A 116 -1.04 -8.26 -1.27
N GLN A 117 -2.25 -7.72 -1.15
CA GLN A 117 -3.30 -7.88 -2.16
C GLN A 117 -2.92 -7.20 -3.49
N GLU A 118 -2.45 -5.96 -3.46
CA GLU A 118 -2.01 -5.24 -4.67
C GLU A 118 -0.78 -5.88 -5.31
N ALA A 119 0.21 -6.29 -4.50
CA ALA A 119 1.35 -7.03 -5.03
C ALA A 119 0.89 -8.33 -5.72
N LEU A 120 -0.05 -9.08 -5.13
CA LEU A 120 -0.60 -10.27 -5.78
C LEU A 120 -1.29 -9.92 -7.10
N LEU A 121 -2.02 -8.82 -7.19
CA LEU A 121 -2.67 -8.38 -8.42
C LEU A 121 -1.66 -8.00 -9.52
N ILE A 122 -0.61 -7.27 -9.16
CA ILE A 122 0.45 -6.86 -10.09
C ILE A 122 1.24 -8.08 -10.59
N TYR A 123 1.68 -8.96 -9.68
CA TYR A 123 2.56 -10.07 -10.01
C TYR A 123 1.84 -11.32 -10.57
N CYS A 124 0.54 -11.47 -10.34
CA CYS A 124 -0.23 -12.62 -10.84
C CYS A 124 -1.07 -12.31 -12.08
N SER A 125 -1.13 -11.07 -12.56
CA SER A 125 -1.78 -10.78 -13.85
C SER A 125 -0.81 -11.09 -15.01
N GLU A 126 -1.31 -11.77 -16.04
CA GLU A 126 -0.51 -12.10 -17.24
C GLU A 126 -0.07 -10.85 -18.04
N THR A 127 -0.76 -9.72 -17.81
CA THR A 127 -0.64 -8.44 -18.49
C THR A 127 0.34 -7.45 -17.82
N ASP A 128 0.40 -7.38 -16.49
CA ASP A 128 1.22 -6.41 -15.74
C ASP A 128 2.49 -7.04 -15.14
N ASN A 129 3.11 -7.98 -15.86
CA ASN A 129 4.39 -8.51 -15.45
C ASN A 129 5.46 -7.43 -15.68
N TRP A 130 5.84 -6.68 -14.63
CA TRP A 130 6.82 -5.58 -14.69
C TRP A 130 8.13 -5.94 -15.42
N PHE A 131 8.52 -7.21 -15.40
CA PHE A 131 9.64 -7.71 -16.19
C PHE A 131 9.41 -7.58 -17.71
N LYS A 132 8.20 -7.89 -18.20
CA LYS A 132 7.81 -7.68 -19.61
C LYS A 132 7.80 -6.20 -19.98
N SER A 133 7.35 -5.31 -19.10
CA SER A 133 7.31 -3.87 -19.41
C SER A 133 8.69 -3.20 -19.44
N LYS A 134 9.70 -3.84 -18.82
CA LYS A 134 11.10 -3.39 -18.84
C LYS A 134 11.97 -4.15 -19.85
N ASP A 135 11.37 -5.01 -20.68
CA ASP A 135 12.07 -5.88 -21.63
C ASP A 135 13.17 -6.74 -20.96
N ILE A 136 12.92 -7.12 -19.70
CA ILE A 136 13.83 -7.98 -18.93
C ILE A 136 13.39 -9.42 -19.18
N PRO A 137 14.26 -10.28 -19.76
CA PRO A 137 13.92 -11.68 -19.99
C PRO A 137 13.66 -12.36 -18.65
N PHE A 138 12.52 -13.05 -18.56
CA PHE A 138 12.13 -13.78 -17.35
C PHE A 138 12.89 -15.11 -17.31
N PRO A 139 13.74 -15.36 -16.30
CA PRO A 139 14.40 -16.65 -16.17
C PRO A 139 13.37 -17.76 -15.95
N GLU A 140 13.51 -18.89 -16.65
CA GLU A 140 12.59 -20.04 -16.50
C GLU A 140 12.58 -20.62 -15.07
N ASP A 141 13.65 -20.36 -14.30
CA ASP A 141 13.84 -20.79 -12.92
C ASP A 141 13.57 -19.67 -11.88
N TYR A 142 12.95 -18.56 -12.29
CA TYR A 142 12.69 -17.41 -11.42
C TYR A 142 11.76 -17.78 -10.26
N SER A 143 12.25 -17.61 -9.03
CA SER A 143 11.46 -17.73 -7.81
C SER A 143 11.52 -16.44 -7.00
N LEU A 144 10.34 -15.87 -6.72
CA LEU A 144 10.20 -14.67 -5.90
C LEU A 144 10.73 -14.89 -4.47
N GLU A 145 10.56 -16.09 -3.94
CA GLU A 145 11.03 -16.47 -2.60
C GLU A 145 12.54 -16.57 -2.56
N LYS A 146 13.17 -17.25 -3.54
CA LYS A 146 14.64 -17.29 -3.67
C LYS A 146 15.26 -15.92 -3.86
N ASN A 147 14.63 -15.04 -4.65
CA ASN A 147 15.11 -13.68 -4.85
C ASN A 147 14.97 -12.81 -3.60
N ARG A 148 13.86 -12.94 -2.85
CA ARG A 148 13.69 -12.24 -1.56
C ARG A 148 14.72 -12.68 -0.53
N GLU A 149 14.95 -13.99 -0.41
CA GLU A 149 15.97 -14.56 0.46
C GLU A 149 17.37 -14.09 0.05
N SER A 150 17.66 -14.07 -1.25
CA SER A 150 18.93 -13.56 -1.78
C SER A 150 19.12 -12.08 -1.48
N LEU A 151 18.10 -11.23 -1.65
CA LEU A 151 18.21 -9.79 -1.34
C LEU A 151 18.39 -9.53 0.16
N GLN A 152 17.66 -10.25 1.01
CA GLN A 152 17.87 -10.19 2.46
C GLN A 152 19.28 -10.64 2.83
N THR A 153 19.80 -11.66 2.17
CA THR A 153 21.11 -12.24 2.48
C THR A 153 22.26 -11.52 1.80
N ILE A 154 22.08 -10.78 0.71
CA ILE A 154 23.18 -10.06 0.03
C ILE A 154 23.34 -8.65 0.62
N PHE A 155 22.24 -7.97 0.95
CA PHE A 155 22.24 -6.54 1.32
C PHE A 155 22.10 -6.24 2.82
N THR A 156 22.06 -7.24 3.70
CA THR A 156 22.12 -7.00 5.15
C THR A 156 23.57 -6.92 5.63
N PHE A 157 23.84 -5.92 6.49
CA PHE A 157 25.18 -5.69 7.07
C PHE A 157 25.48 -6.54 8.30
N SER A 158 24.54 -7.39 8.73
CA SER A 158 24.75 -8.34 9.82
C SER A 158 25.87 -9.32 9.49
N ASP A 159 26.70 -9.62 10.49
CA ASP A 159 27.81 -10.58 10.46
C ASP A 159 29.01 -10.21 9.57
N LEU A 160 29.05 -9.00 9.02
CA LEU A 160 30.19 -8.45 8.28
C LEU A 160 31.27 -7.84 9.19
N LYS A 161 30.96 -7.68 10.49
CA LYS A 161 31.88 -7.15 11.50
C LYS A 161 31.89 -8.09 12.71
N THR A 162 33.08 -8.37 13.24
CA THR A 162 33.28 -8.97 14.55
C THR A 162 33.79 -7.92 15.53
N TYR A 163 33.91 -8.28 16.81
CA TYR A 163 34.45 -7.41 17.86
C TYR A 163 35.84 -6.84 17.51
N GLY A 164 36.62 -7.53 16.68
CA GLY A 164 37.98 -7.14 16.28
C GLY A 164 38.12 -6.49 14.90
N GLY A 165 37.02 -6.25 14.16
CA GLY A 165 37.08 -5.60 12.84
C GLY A 165 36.21 -6.24 11.76
N ALA A 166 36.49 -5.94 10.49
CA ALA A 166 35.76 -6.49 9.35
C ALA A 166 36.05 -7.99 9.16
N LYS A 167 35.01 -8.80 8.98
CA LYS A 167 35.15 -10.24 8.72
C LYS A 167 35.32 -10.46 7.21
N ILE A 168 36.56 -10.39 6.73
CA ILE A 168 36.90 -10.42 5.29
C ILE A 168 36.32 -11.64 4.58
N ASP A 169 36.33 -12.82 5.19
CA ASP A 169 35.77 -14.04 4.58
C ASP A 169 34.26 -13.94 4.35
N ALA A 170 33.53 -13.36 5.30
CA ALA A 170 32.09 -13.14 5.16
C ALA A 170 31.79 -12.11 4.06
N ILE A 171 32.63 -11.09 3.91
CA ILE A 171 32.54 -10.10 2.83
C ILE A 171 32.78 -10.78 1.46
N CYS A 172 33.85 -11.58 1.33
CA CYS A 172 34.18 -12.30 0.09
C CYS A 172 33.08 -13.30 -0.33
N GLN A 173 32.53 -14.07 0.61
CA GLN A 173 31.40 -14.97 0.33
C GLN A 173 30.18 -14.22 -0.17
N ARG A 174 29.90 -13.03 0.39
CA ARG A 174 28.75 -12.21 0.01
C ARG A 174 28.92 -11.58 -1.37
N LEU A 175 30.11 -11.10 -1.68
CA LEU A 175 30.45 -10.59 -3.02
C LEU A 175 30.34 -11.69 -4.09
N THR A 176 30.72 -12.93 -3.75
CA THR A 176 30.59 -14.09 -4.65
C THR A 176 29.12 -14.41 -4.92
N LYS A 177 28.29 -14.50 -3.86
CA LYS A 177 26.84 -14.70 -4.00
C LYS A 177 26.15 -13.57 -4.76
N ALA A 178 26.58 -12.32 -4.55
CA ALA A 178 26.07 -11.18 -5.31
C ALA A 178 26.39 -11.32 -6.80
N LYS A 179 27.64 -11.67 -7.14
CA LYS A 179 28.06 -11.90 -8.53
C LYS A 179 27.25 -13.00 -9.20
N GLU A 180 27.02 -14.11 -8.51
CA GLU A 180 26.18 -15.21 -9.01
C GLU A 180 24.74 -14.73 -9.23
N ALA A 181 24.12 -14.06 -8.27
CA ALA A 181 22.76 -13.54 -8.39
C ALA A 181 22.60 -12.55 -9.55
N PHE A 182 23.58 -11.68 -9.79
CA PHE A 182 23.53 -10.71 -10.91
C PHE A 182 23.82 -11.34 -12.27
N SER A 183 24.59 -12.43 -12.33
CA SER A 183 24.90 -13.14 -13.58
C SER A 183 23.65 -13.71 -14.27
N ILE A 184 22.61 -14.07 -13.50
CA ILE A 184 21.31 -14.56 -14.02
C ILE A 184 20.64 -13.51 -14.92
N TYR A 185 20.88 -12.23 -14.66
CA TYR A 185 20.28 -11.12 -15.40
C TYR A 185 21.17 -10.63 -16.56
N ASN A 186 22.25 -11.35 -16.88
CA ASN A 186 23.24 -10.99 -17.89
C ASN A 186 23.84 -9.58 -17.69
N VAL A 187 23.89 -9.09 -16.44
CA VAL A 187 24.46 -7.79 -16.07
C VAL A 187 25.92 -8.00 -15.69
N ASP A 188 26.85 -7.53 -16.52
CA ASP A 188 28.27 -7.53 -16.17
C ASP A 188 28.55 -6.42 -15.14
N ALA A 189 28.85 -6.82 -13.90
CA ALA A 189 29.15 -5.93 -12.78
C ALA A 189 30.33 -4.98 -13.06
N LYS A 190 31.17 -5.27 -14.07
CA LYS A 190 32.30 -4.42 -14.47
C LYS A 190 31.90 -3.23 -15.37
N SER A 191 30.72 -3.20 -15.97
CA SER A 191 30.39 -2.21 -17.01
C SER A 191 30.18 -0.77 -16.49
N ILE A 192 30.00 -0.57 -15.18
CA ILE A 192 29.73 0.75 -14.58
C ILE A 192 31.04 1.50 -14.22
N LEU A 193 32.15 0.80 -14.01
CA LEU A 193 33.43 1.44 -13.64
C LEU A 193 34.25 1.96 -14.82
N SER A 194 33.93 1.57 -16.06
CA SER A 194 34.68 1.97 -17.25
C SER A 194 34.20 3.26 -17.92
N ARG A 195 33.16 3.93 -17.40
CA ARG A 195 32.62 5.17 -18.03
C ARG A 195 33.18 6.49 -17.49
N ASN A 196 34.04 6.48 -16.46
CA ASN A 196 34.57 7.73 -15.86
C ASN A 196 36.09 7.74 -15.65
N ILE A 197 36.87 7.24 -16.62
CA ILE A 197 38.28 7.62 -16.72
C ILE A 197 38.60 7.87 -18.20
N ILE A 198 38.53 9.14 -18.59
CA ILE A 198 39.19 9.70 -19.78
C ILE A 198 40.24 10.69 -19.23
N PRO A 199 41.47 10.73 -19.78
CA PRO A 199 42.56 11.58 -19.27
C PRO A 199 42.23 13.08 -19.27
#